data_AF-A0A199V4P5-F1
#
_entry.id   AF-A0A199V4P5-F1
#
_cell.length_a   1.000
_cell.length_b   1.000
_cell.length_c   1.000
_cell.angle_alpha   90.00
_cell.angle_beta   90.00
_cell.angle_gamma   90.00
#
_symmetry.space_group_name_H-M   'P 1'
#
loop_
_entity.id
_entity.type
_entity.pdbx_description
1 polymer ?
#
loop_
_entity_poly.entity_id
_entity_poly.type
_entity_poly.pdbx_seq_one_letter_code
_entity_poly.pdbx_strand_id
1 'polypeptide(L)'
;MVTSLISIIGHDNPWPRTLPQDLQTLDLSARIRVDPLALDAVSTDFGRLTRAPAPSAVLHPSCPRDIAALVRFSYASRRPFTIAPRGQGHSVRGQALAPRGVVVDMSSMRRGGGGHEARVSVQVSGRYVDVGGEQLWVDVLSETLRFGLAPRSWTDYLYLTVGGTLSNAGISGQAFMHGPQISNVRWVRLIYTDVVIFTSDQERLISLDRKERFNYVEGSVLLGHNLKNNWRSSFFSREVLERITRLSSQHGVLYCLEGAKYYDHGMASQVDQELESILQELRFLPGLALQNDVAYPHFLNRVRKDELKLRPMGLWDVPHPWLSIFIPRSRIIEFDQGVFKHILKNKGSIGPVLIYPMNKIKFYRFNHFLSKWIKNWLVL
;
A
#
# COMPACT_ATOMS: atom_id res chain seq x y z
N MET A 1 -30.26 -38.15 7.13
CA MET A 1 -29.16 -39.13 6.98
C MET A 1 -28.49 -38.81 5.65
N VAL A 2 -27.35 -38.12 5.67
CA VAL A 2 -26.61 -37.75 4.45
C VAL A 2 -25.58 -38.85 4.20
N THR A 3 -25.73 -39.59 3.11
CA THR A 3 -25.05 -40.87 2.83
C THR A 3 -23.95 -40.76 1.77
N SER A 4 -23.37 -39.57 1.56
CA SER A 4 -22.23 -39.43 0.66
C SER A 4 -21.38 -38.22 1.05
N LEU A 5 -20.13 -38.49 1.44
CA LEU A 5 -19.06 -37.51 1.58
C LEU A 5 -17.95 -37.92 0.61
N ILE A 6 -17.53 -37.01 -0.26
CA ILE A 6 -16.34 -37.17 -1.11
C ILE A 6 -15.15 -36.51 -0.40
N SER A 7 -14.02 -37.20 -0.41
CA SER A 7 -12.74 -36.74 0.14
C SER A 7 -12.27 -35.45 -0.54
N ILE A 8 -11.89 -34.45 0.27
CA ILE A 8 -11.27 -33.18 -0.18
C ILE A 8 -9.74 -33.22 0.03
N ILE A 9 -9.15 -34.41 0.21
CA ILE A 9 -7.70 -34.53 0.14
C ILE A 9 -7.34 -34.34 -1.34
N GLY A 10 -6.96 -33.11 -1.68
CA GLY A 10 -6.50 -32.74 -3.00
C GLY A 10 -5.41 -33.70 -3.44
N HIS A 11 -5.68 -34.44 -4.52
CA HIS A 11 -4.62 -35.12 -5.24
C HIS A 11 -3.66 -34.03 -5.74
N ASP A 12 -2.47 -33.96 -5.14
CA ASP A 12 -1.31 -33.24 -5.66
C ASP A 12 -0.91 -33.85 -7.00
N ASN A 13 -1.65 -33.50 -8.07
CA ASN A 13 -1.20 -33.76 -9.42
C ASN A 13 -0.06 -32.77 -9.70
N PRO A 14 1.16 -33.24 -10.01
CA PRO A 14 2.26 -32.35 -10.33
C PRO A 14 1.90 -31.53 -11.58
N TRP A 15 1.91 -30.21 -11.44
CA TRP A 15 1.70 -29.26 -12.52
C TRP A 15 2.65 -29.52 -13.70
N PRO A 16 2.19 -29.42 -14.96
CA PRO A 16 2.99 -29.77 -16.13
C PRO A 16 4.24 -28.88 -16.28
N ARG A 17 5.29 -29.43 -16.89
CA ARG A 17 6.57 -28.73 -17.17
C ARG A 17 6.45 -27.67 -18.28
N THR A 18 5.33 -27.65 -19.00
CA THR A 18 5.04 -26.82 -20.16
C THR A 18 3.55 -26.48 -20.20
N LEU A 19 3.21 -25.43 -20.95
CA LEU A 19 1.82 -25.06 -21.24
C LEU A 19 1.24 -25.91 -22.39
N PRO A 20 -0.09 -26.06 -22.50
CA PRO A 20 -0.71 -26.67 -23.66
C PRO A 20 -0.23 -25.97 -24.95
N GLN A 21 0.20 -26.74 -25.95
CA GLN A 21 0.67 -26.20 -27.24
C GLN A 21 -0.41 -25.33 -27.91
N ASP A 22 -1.68 -25.67 -27.68
CA ASP A 22 -2.84 -24.94 -28.21
C ASP A 22 -2.97 -23.50 -27.65
N LEU A 23 -2.23 -23.13 -26.59
CA LEU A 23 -2.21 -21.75 -26.10
C LEU A 23 -1.66 -20.78 -27.17
N GLN A 24 -0.76 -21.25 -28.04
CA GLN A 24 -0.25 -20.50 -29.20
C GLN A 24 -1.25 -20.43 -30.37
N THR A 25 -2.36 -21.17 -30.32
CA THR A 25 -3.41 -21.14 -31.36
C THR A 25 -4.50 -20.11 -31.09
N LEU A 26 -4.52 -19.53 -29.89
CA LEU A 26 -5.39 -18.40 -29.57
C LEU A 26 -4.92 -17.13 -30.31
N ASP A 27 -5.84 -16.19 -30.57
CA ASP A 27 -5.55 -14.80 -31.00
C ASP A 27 -4.75 -13.98 -29.94
N LEU A 28 -4.15 -14.68 -28.98
CA LEU A 28 -3.27 -14.20 -27.95
C LEU A 28 -1.80 -14.55 -28.22
N SER A 29 -1.49 -15.37 -29.24
CA SER A 29 -0.14 -15.88 -29.49
C SER A 29 0.91 -14.79 -29.62
N ALA A 30 0.59 -13.70 -30.33
CA ALA A 30 1.46 -12.53 -30.47
C ALA A 30 1.67 -11.73 -29.15
N ARG A 31 0.81 -11.96 -28.15
CA ARG A 31 0.81 -11.32 -26.83
C ARG A 31 1.40 -12.23 -25.74
N ILE A 32 1.73 -13.47 -26.06
CA ILE A 32 2.34 -14.43 -25.14
C ILE A 32 3.85 -14.44 -25.33
N ARG A 33 4.59 -14.25 -24.24
CA ARG A 33 6.05 -14.31 -24.20
C ARG A 33 6.49 -15.53 -23.41
N VAL A 34 7.46 -16.24 -23.97
CA VAL A 34 8.10 -17.42 -23.37
C VAL A 34 9.63 -17.30 -23.37
N ASP A 35 10.16 -16.16 -23.81
CA ASP A 35 11.59 -15.93 -23.81
C ASP A 35 12.12 -15.79 -22.37
N PRO A 36 13.36 -16.24 -22.10
CA PRO A 36 13.90 -16.27 -20.74
C PRO A 36 13.91 -14.91 -20.04
N LEU A 37 14.12 -13.81 -20.77
CA LEU A 37 14.16 -12.46 -20.19
C LEU A 37 12.78 -12.04 -19.68
N ALA A 38 11.72 -12.27 -20.47
CA ALA A 38 10.35 -11.99 -20.05
C ALA A 38 9.94 -12.83 -18.83
N LEU A 39 10.32 -14.12 -18.80
CA LEU A 39 10.01 -15.02 -17.68
C LEU A 39 10.77 -14.62 -16.40
N ASP A 40 12.05 -14.27 -16.51
CA ASP A 40 12.88 -13.86 -15.36
C ASP A 40 12.34 -12.58 -14.72
N ALA A 41 11.92 -11.60 -15.53
CA ALA A 41 11.39 -10.31 -15.08
C ALA A 41 10.14 -10.42 -14.17
N VAL A 42 9.40 -11.53 -14.27
CA VAL A 42 8.19 -11.78 -13.45
C VAL A 42 8.37 -12.94 -12.45
N SER A 43 9.55 -13.54 -12.38
CA SER A 43 9.85 -14.68 -11.49
C SER A 43 10.15 -14.28 -10.03
N THR A 44 10.36 -12.98 -9.79
CA THR A 44 10.60 -12.39 -8.48
C THR A 44 9.56 -11.32 -8.17
N ASP A 45 9.45 -10.92 -6.91
CA ASP A 45 8.65 -9.77 -6.48
C ASP A 45 9.52 -8.81 -5.67
N PHE A 46 8.92 -7.71 -5.20
CA PHE A 46 9.61 -6.72 -4.39
C PHE A 46 10.20 -7.32 -3.11
N GLY A 47 9.57 -8.34 -2.53
CA GLY A 47 10.11 -9.07 -1.39
C GLY A 47 11.50 -9.66 -1.63
N ARG A 48 11.74 -10.21 -2.82
CA ARG A 48 12.98 -10.94 -3.17
C ARG A 48 13.33 -12.07 -2.19
N LEU A 49 12.33 -12.61 -1.50
CA LEU A 49 12.47 -13.72 -0.53
C LEU A 49 12.09 -15.06 -1.14
N THR A 50 11.14 -15.05 -2.07
CA THR A 50 10.64 -16.25 -2.73
C THR A 50 11.21 -16.31 -4.13
N ARG A 51 12.04 -17.33 -4.41
CA ARG A 51 12.43 -17.68 -5.78
C ARG A 51 11.59 -18.89 -6.19
N ALA A 52 10.36 -18.63 -6.61
CA ALA A 52 9.50 -19.70 -7.10
C ALA A 52 10.00 -20.19 -8.47
N PRO A 53 9.67 -21.42 -8.89
CA PRO A 53 9.88 -21.84 -10.26
C PRO A 53 9.32 -20.79 -11.23
N ALA A 54 10.06 -20.51 -12.31
CA ALA A 54 9.65 -19.54 -13.31
C ALA A 54 8.24 -19.86 -13.84
N PRO A 55 7.45 -18.84 -14.21
CA PRO A 55 6.22 -19.09 -14.94
C PRO A 55 6.54 -19.74 -16.29
N SER A 56 5.56 -20.42 -16.85
CA SER A 56 5.69 -21.04 -18.17
C SER A 56 5.46 -20.04 -19.31
N ALA A 57 4.75 -18.93 -19.05
CA ALA A 57 4.59 -17.82 -19.98
C ALA A 57 4.21 -16.51 -19.28
N VAL A 58 4.37 -15.40 -19.99
CA VAL A 58 3.80 -14.09 -19.65
C VAL A 58 2.80 -13.67 -20.72
N LEU A 59 1.58 -13.32 -20.32
CA LEU A 59 0.62 -12.66 -21.19
C LEU A 59 0.78 -11.13 -21.05
N HIS A 60 0.92 -10.43 -22.17
CA HIS A 60 0.83 -8.98 -22.28
C HIS A 60 -0.53 -8.61 -22.91
N PRO A 61 -1.63 -8.56 -22.13
CA PRO A 61 -2.94 -8.20 -22.66
C PRO A 61 -2.95 -6.78 -23.23
N SER A 62 -3.68 -6.56 -24.31
CA SER A 62 -4.00 -5.21 -24.82
C SER A 62 -5.36 -4.71 -24.30
N CYS A 63 -6.25 -5.63 -23.92
CA CYS A 63 -7.57 -5.32 -23.38
C CYS A 63 -8.07 -6.43 -22.42
N PRO A 64 -9.12 -6.18 -21.63
CA PRO A 64 -9.68 -7.17 -20.71
C PRO A 64 -10.17 -8.47 -21.38
N ARG A 65 -10.55 -8.42 -22.67
CA ARG A 65 -10.99 -9.61 -23.42
C ARG A 65 -9.87 -10.65 -23.56
N ASP A 66 -8.62 -10.21 -23.65
CA ASP A 66 -7.47 -11.10 -23.73
C ASP A 66 -7.31 -11.92 -22.45
N ILE A 67 -7.49 -11.26 -21.29
CA ILE A 67 -7.44 -11.90 -19.98
C ILE A 67 -8.59 -12.92 -19.86
N ALA A 68 -9.80 -12.53 -20.26
CA ALA A 68 -10.94 -13.44 -20.25
C ALA A 68 -10.74 -14.66 -21.16
N ALA A 69 -10.13 -14.48 -22.34
CA ALA A 69 -9.79 -15.57 -23.25
C ALA A 69 -8.76 -16.53 -22.63
N LEU A 70 -7.71 -16.02 -21.97
CA LEU A 70 -6.74 -16.86 -21.25
C LEU A 70 -7.40 -17.66 -20.11
N VAL A 71 -8.24 -17.02 -19.31
CA VAL A 71 -8.95 -17.68 -18.19
C VAL A 71 -9.88 -18.77 -18.71
N ARG A 72 -10.68 -18.49 -19.75
CA ARG A 72 -11.55 -19.48 -20.39
C ARG A 72 -10.75 -20.65 -20.95
N PHE A 73 -9.62 -20.38 -21.59
CA PHE A 73 -8.75 -21.44 -22.13
C PHE A 73 -8.18 -22.33 -21.03
N SER A 74 -7.67 -21.75 -19.93
CA SER A 74 -7.19 -22.53 -18.79
C SER A 74 -8.29 -23.41 -18.21
N TYR A 75 -9.50 -22.86 -18.04
CA TYR A 75 -10.64 -23.60 -17.48
C TYR A 75 -11.14 -24.72 -18.41
N ALA A 76 -11.13 -24.51 -19.73
CA ALA A 76 -11.53 -25.51 -20.71
C ALA A 76 -10.44 -26.56 -21.03
N SER A 77 -9.20 -26.32 -20.59
CA SER A 77 -8.08 -27.23 -20.83
C SER A 77 -8.24 -28.52 -20.03
N ARG A 78 -7.85 -29.66 -20.62
CA ARG A 78 -7.73 -30.95 -19.92
C ARG A 78 -6.74 -30.88 -18.73
N ARG A 79 -5.86 -29.88 -18.73
CA ARG A 79 -4.91 -29.57 -17.67
C ARG A 79 -4.93 -28.06 -17.43
N PRO A 80 -5.79 -27.56 -16.53
CA PRO A 80 -5.80 -26.16 -16.15
C PRO A 80 -4.44 -25.74 -15.59
N PHE A 81 -4.13 -24.46 -15.72
CA PHE A 81 -2.89 -23.87 -15.21
C PHE A 81 -3.19 -22.61 -14.39
N THR A 82 -2.30 -22.31 -13.44
CA THR A 82 -2.43 -21.12 -12.60
C THR A 82 -2.24 -19.85 -13.41
N ILE A 83 -3.04 -18.82 -13.08
CA ILE A 83 -2.98 -17.50 -13.70
C ILE A 83 -2.83 -16.48 -12.56
N ALA A 84 -1.82 -15.63 -12.63
CA ALA A 84 -1.63 -14.55 -11.65
C ALA A 84 -1.56 -13.20 -12.35
N PRO A 85 -2.50 -12.27 -12.10
CA PRO A 85 -2.33 -10.89 -12.53
C PRO A 85 -1.20 -10.24 -11.75
N ARG A 86 -0.28 -9.62 -12.47
CA ARG A 86 0.85 -8.89 -11.90
C ARG A 86 0.72 -7.41 -12.26
N GLY A 87 0.56 -6.58 -11.23
CA GLY A 87 0.65 -5.13 -11.34
C GLY A 87 2.11 -4.67 -11.43
N GLN A 88 2.61 -4.00 -10.39
CA GLN A 88 4.03 -3.60 -10.30
C GLN A 88 4.91 -4.63 -9.56
N GLY A 89 4.39 -5.83 -9.26
CA GLY A 89 5.14 -6.87 -8.57
C GLY A 89 5.54 -6.52 -7.13
N HIS A 90 4.81 -5.62 -6.47
CA HIS A 90 5.15 -5.09 -5.15
C HIS A 90 4.76 -5.99 -3.96
N SER A 91 4.36 -7.23 -4.26
CA SER A 91 4.18 -8.31 -3.30
C SER A 91 5.51 -8.66 -2.61
N VAL A 92 5.43 -9.26 -1.42
CA VAL A 92 6.61 -9.59 -0.61
C VAL A 92 6.80 -11.10 -0.36
N ARG A 93 5.83 -11.93 -0.73
CA ARG A 93 5.81 -13.38 -0.45
C ARG A 93 5.32 -14.21 -1.64
N GLY A 94 5.41 -13.68 -2.86
CA GLY A 94 5.10 -14.39 -4.09
C GLY A 94 3.63 -14.35 -4.51
N GLN A 95 2.79 -13.48 -3.93
CA GLN A 95 1.36 -13.43 -4.22
C GLN A 95 1.02 -13.15 -5.70
N ALA A 96 1.92 -12.50 -6.43
CA ALA A 96 1.78 -12.19 -7.86
C ALA A 96 2.61 -13.13 -8.77
N LEU A 97 3.08 -14.27 -8.25
CA LEU A 97 3.81 -15.28 -9.02
C LEU A 97 2.84 -16.38 -9.47
N ALA A 98 3.09 -16.95 -10.65
CA ALA A 98 2.38 -18.13 -11.16
C ALA A 98 3.37 -19.23 -11.52
N PRO A 99 3.88 -20.01 -10.53
CA PRO A 99 4.90 -21.02 -10.79
C PRO A 99 4.39 -22.07 -11.77
N ARG A 100 5.09 -22.27 -12.90
CA ARG A 100 4.67 -23.12 -14.03
C ARG A 100 3.32 -22.76 -14.68
N GLY A 101 2.75 -21.61 -14.34
CA GLY A 101 1.51 -21.08 -14.90
C GLY A 101 1.75 -19.93 -15.88
N VAL A 102 0.81 -19.00 -15.93
CA VAL A 102 0.89 -17.78 -16.75
C VAL A 102 0.79 -16.56 -15.86
N VAL A 103 1.79 -15.68 -15.92
CA VAL A 103 1.69 -14.35 -15.33
C VAL A 103 1.03 -13.40 -16.33
N VAL A 104 0.02 -12.64 -15.91
CA VAL A 104 -0.58 -11.59 -16.73
C VAL A 104 0.09 -10.27 -16.35
N ASP A 105 0.94 -9.74 -17.23
CA ASP A 105 1.55 -8.43 -17.04
C ASP A 105 0.52 -7.35 -17.33
N MET A 106 -0.16 -6.88 -16.29
CA MET A 106 -1.21 -5.87 -16.42
C MET A 106 -0.68 -4.56 -17.01
N SER A 107 0.63 -4.29 -16.90
CA SER A 107 1.22 -3.04 -17.37
C SER A 107 1.19 -2.87 -18.89
N SER A 108 1.02 -3.94 -19.67
CA SER A 108 0.93 -3.86 -21.12
C SER A 108 -0.32 -3.14 -21.62
N MET A 109 -1.45 -3.24 -20.90
CA MET A 109 -2.65 -2.47 -21.23
C MET A 109 -2.41 -0.96 -21.09
N ARG A 110 -1.56 -0.53 -20.14
CA ARG A 110 -1.25 0.90 -19.92
C ARG A 110 -0.70 1.58 -21.17
N ARG A 111 -0.02 0.84 -22.05
CA ARG A 111 0.68 1.36 -23.23
C ARG A 111 -0.08 1.17 -24.55
N GLY A 112 -1.17 0.42 -24.56
CA GLY A 112 -1.80 -0.07 -25.80
C GLY A 112 -3.28 0.31 -25.94
N GLY A 113 -3.59 1.01 -27.03
CA GLY A 113 -4.94 1.07 -27.60
C GLY A 113 -5.28 2.44 -28.16
N GLY A 114 -5.04 2.67 -29.45
CA GLY A 114 -5.51 3.84 -30.22
C GLY A 114 -7.03 3.88 -30.41
N GLY A 115 -7.80 3.71 -29.33
CA GLY A 115 -9.26 3.84 -29.29
C GLY A 115 -9.68 4.55 -28.01
N HIS A 116 -10.93 5.01 -27.91
CA HIS A 116 -11.38 5.94 -26.85
C HIS A 116 -11.56 5.32 -25.44
N GLU A 117 -10.75 4.32 -25.07
CA GLU A 117 -10.47 4.02 -23.67
C GLU A 117 -9.58 5.15 -23.09
N ALA A 118 -10.19 6.26 -22.64
CA ALA A 118 -9.55 7.04 -21.57
C ALA A 118 -9.49 6.12 -20.34
N ARG A 119 -8.38 5.39 -20.16
CA ARG A 119 -8.17 4.39 -19.09
C ARG A 119 -8.18 5.00 -17.68
N VAL A 120 -8.21 6.33 -17.61
CA VAL A 120 -8.59 7.15 -16.47
C VAL A 120 -9.61 8.16 -16.99
N SER A 121 -10.89 8.00 -16.65
CA SER A 121 -11.99 8.84 -17.11
C SER A 121 -12.61 9.59 -15.92
N VAL A 122 -12.43 10.91 -15.89
CA VAL A 122 -12.84 11.74 -14.75
C VAL A 122 -14.24 12.29 -14.98
N GLN A 123 -15.17 11.97 -14.07
CA GLN A 123 -16.54 12.45 -14.10
C GLN A 123 -16.69 13.61 -13.10
N VAL A 124 -16.54 14.85 -13.59
CA VAL A 124 -16.50 16.06 -12.76
C VAL A 124 -17.79 16.24 -11.96
N SER A 125 -18.96 16.14 -12.61
CA SER A 125 -20.26 16.32 -11.96
C SER A 125 -20.59 15.19 -10.97
N GLY A 126 -20.17 13.96 -11.29
CA GLY A 126 -20.36 12.79 -10.41
C GLY A 126 -19.32 12.68 -9.29
N ARG A 127 -18.23 13.47 -9.34
CA ARG A 127 -17.08 13.42 -8.43
C ARG A 127 -16.50 12.02 -8.26
N TYR A 128 -16.42 11.25 -9.34
CA TYR A 128 -15.77 9.94 -9.38
C TYR A 128 -14.85 9.83 -10.60
N VAL A 129 -14.00 8.81 -10.61
CA VAL A 129 -13.08 8.51 -11.71
C VAL A 129 -13.18 7.03 -12.02
N ASP A 130 -13.43 6.69 -13.28
CA ASP A 130 -13.35 5.31 -13.77
C ASP A 130 -11.90 5.03 -14.16
N VAL A 131 -11.34 3.94 -13.62
CA VAL A 131 -9.92 3.63 -13.75
C VAL A 131 -9.72 2.16 -14.06
N GLY A 132 -8.90 1.87 -15.07
CA GLY A 132 -8.43 0.50 -15.33
C GLY A 132 -7.62 -0.06 -14.17
N GLY A 133 -7.82 -1.33 -13.81
CA GLY A 133 -7.12 -1.97 -12.68
C GLY A 133 -5.59 -2.00 -12.81
N GLU A 134 -5.08 -1.85 -14.03
CA GLU A 134 -3.66 -1.76 -14.37
C GLU A 134 -3.01 -0.39 -14.09
N GLN A 135 -3.82 0.68 -13.95
CA GLN A 135 -3.29 2.04 -13.82
C GLN A 135 -2.58 2.23 -12.49
N LEU A 136 -1.55 3.08 -12.49
CA LEU A 136 -0.88 3.47 -11.25
C LEU A 136 -1.65 4.57 -10.55
N TRP A 137 -1.62 4.57 -9.21
CA TRP A 137 -2.20 5.66 -8.43
C TRP A 137 -1.57 7.03 -8.74
N VAL A 138 -0.31 7.08 -9.17
CA VAL A 138 0.31 8.33 -9.65
C VAL A 138 -0.32 8.86 -10.95
N ASP A 139 -0.72 7.97 -11.87
CA ASP A 139 -1.36 8.35 -13.13
C ASP A 139 -2.81 8.83 -12.86
N VAL A 140 -3.52 8.14 -11.95
CA VAL A 140 -4.85 8.55 -11.47
C VAL A 140 -4.80 9.93 -10.81
N LEU A 141 -3.80 10.17 -9.96
CA LEU A 141 -3.58 11.47 -9.34
C LEU A 141 -3.35 12.55 -10.41
N SER A 142 -2.44 12.30 -11.35
CA SER A 142 -2.12 13.26 -12.41
C SER A 142 -3.35 13.65 -13.22
N GLU A 143 -4.17 12.68 -13.64
CA GLU A 143 -5.34 12.97 -14.46
C GLU A 143 -6.44 13.66 -13.67
N THR A 144 -6.76 13.20 -12.45
CA THR A 144 -7.81 13.82 -11.63
C THR A 144 -7.51 15.26 -11.25
N LEU A 145 -6.23 15.61 -11.05
CA LEU A 145 -5.80 16.99 -10.77
C LEU A 145 -6.09 17.96 -11.92
N ARG A 146 -6.06 17.51 -13.19
CA ARG A 146 -6.41 18.35 -14.36
C ARG A 146 -7.85 18.85 -14.31
N PHE A 147 -8.70 18.17 -13.54
CA PHE A 147 -10.10 18.51 -13.31
C PHE A 147 -10.36 19.08 -11.90
N GLY A 148 -9.31 19.40 -11.13
CA GLY A 148 -9.43 19.91 -9.76
C GLY A 148 -9.92 18.87 -8.75
N LEU A 149 -9.81 17.57 -9.07
CA LEU A 149 -10.23 16.46 -8.22
C LEU A 149 -9.04 15.60 -7.78
N ALA A 150 -9.25 14.74 -6.78
CA ALA A 150 -8.30 13.68 -6.42
C ALA A 150 -9.03 12.58 -5.62
N PRO A 151 -8.61 11.29 -5.70
CA PRO A 151 -8.84 10.34 -4.62
C PRO A 151 -8.28 10.95 -3.32
N ARG A 152 -8.81 10.63 -2.13
CA ARG A 152 -8.27 11.28 -0.92
C ARG A 152 -7.71 10.32 0.13
N SER A 153 -7.96 9.02 0.08
CA SER A 153 -7.11 8.00 0.73
C SER A 153 -6.26 7.28 -0.31
N TRP A 154 -5.10 6.80 0.13
CA TRP A 154 -3.97 6.40 -0.73
C TRP A 154 -3.19 5.23 -0.15
N THR A 155 -2.14 4.83 -0.85
CA THR A 155 -1.00 4.08 -0.31
C THR A 155 0.20 5.01 -0.20
N ASP A 156 1.12 4.73 0.73
CA ASP A 156 2.34 5.55 0.91
C ASP A 156 3.19 5.63 -0.37
N TYR A 157 3.16 4.56 -1.17
CA TYR A 157 3.84 4.49 -2.45
C TYR A 157 2.81 4.46 -3.59
N LEU A 158 2.91 5.42 -4.53
CA LEU A 158 1.92 5.64 -5.60
C LEU A 158 2.18 4.84 -6.89
N TYR A 159 3.35 4.23 -7.02
CA TYR A 159 3.67 3.34 -8.14
C TYR A 159 3.19 1.91 -7.82
N LEU A 160 1.96 1.83 -7.31
CA LEU A 160 1.19 0.61 -7.14
C LEU A 160 -0.01 0.69 -8.07
N THR A 161 -0.43 -0.45 -8.61
CA THR A 161 -1.63 -0.52 -9.46
C THR A 161 -2.91 -0.43 -8.64
N VAL A 162 -3.96 0.18 -9.18
CA VAL A 162 -5.30 0.25 -8.56
C VAL A 162 -5.83 -1.13 -8.18
N GLY A 163 -5.81 -2.10 -9.10
CA GLY A 163 -6.27 -3.45 -8.82
C GLY A 163 -5.47 -4.12 -7.70
N GLY A 164 -4.15 -3.98 -7.72
CA GLY A 164 -3.26 -4.56 -6.71
C GLY A 164 -3.51 -4.04 -5.28
N THR A 165 -3.76 -2.75 -5.11
CA THR A 165 -4.03 -2.20 -3.77
C THR A 165 -5.45 -2.53 -3.29
N LEU A 166 -6.45 -2.49 -4.19
CA LEU A 166 -7.84 -2.82 -3.86
C LEU A 166 -8.06 -4.30 -3.54
N SER A 167 -7.27 -5.21 -4.14
CA SER A 167 -7.27 -6.64 -3.77
C SER A 167 -6.68 -6.92 -2.37
N ASN A 168 -6.09 -5.93 -1.71
CA ASN A 168 -5.60 -6.03 -0.34
C ASN A 168 -6.43 -5.16 0.61
N ALA A 169 -6.33 -3.84 0.44
CA ALA A 169 -7.14 -2.80 1.09
C ALA A 169 -6.72 -1.42 0.56
N GLY A 170 -5.42 -1.18 0.44
CA GLY A 170 -4.84 0.13 0.11
C GLY A 170 -4.90 1.07 1.32
N ILE A 171 -3.98 0.87 2.26
CA ILE A 171 -3.94 1.58 3.53
C ILE A 171 -2.70 2.48 3.55
N SER A 172 -2.92 3.74 3.94
CA SER A 172 -1.96 4.73 4.39
C SER A 172 -2.64 5.45 5.57
N GLY A 173 -1.97 6.39 6.23
CA GLY A 173 -2.50 7.02 7.45
C GLY A 173 -3.86 7.72 7.31
N GLN A 174 -4.43 7.91 6.10
CA GLN A 174 -5.81 8.42 5.90
C GLN A 174 -6.91 7.40 6.29
N ALA A 175 -6.54 6.13 6.53
CA ALA A 175 -7.50 5.04 6.57
C ALA A 175 -8.46 5.03 7.77
N PHE A 176 -8.07 5.65 8.89
CA PHE A 176 -8.93 5.77 10.08
C PHE A 176 -10.09 6.77 9.87
N MET A 177 -10.00 7.73 8.93
CA MET A 177 -11.01 8.78 8.80
C MET A 177 -12.27 8.35 8.01
N HIS A 178 -12.15 7.71 6.86
CA HIS A 178 -13.31 7.07 6.22
C HIS A 178 -13.08 5.59 5.91
N GLY A 179 -11.82 5.16 5.72
CA GLY A 179 -11.47 3.80 5.36
C GLY A 179 -10.26 3.76 4.41
N PRO A 180 -9.94 2.60 3.80
CA PRO A 180 -8.84 2.41 2.84
C PRO A 180 -8.92 3.30 1.59
N GLN A 181 -8.51 2.86 0.39
CA GLN A 181 -8.19 3.75 -0.75
C GLN A 181 -9.36 4.49 -1.46
N ILE A 182 -10.41 4.84 -0.72
CA ILE A 182 -11.71 5.41 -1.14
C ILE A 182 -12.18 6.48 -0.12
N SER A 183 -11.26 7.29 0.42
CA SER A 183 -11.45 8.07 1.66
C SER A 183 -10.64 9.38 1.71
N ASN A 184 -9.99 9.84 2.81
CA ASN A 184 -9.65 11.26 3.00
C ASN A 184 -8.32 11.61 3.74
N VAL A 185 -7.37 12.30 3.06
CA VAL A 185 -6.54 13.50 3.42
C VAL A 185 -5.48 13.34 4.56
N ARG A 186 -4.40 14.12 4.85
CA ARG A 186 -3.23 14.83 4.20
C ARG A 186 -1.96 14.54 5.09
N TRP A 187 -1.12 15.49 5.57
CA TRP A 187 -0.01 15.25 6.57
C TRP A 187 0.52 16.51 7.34
N VAL A 188 1.45 16.28 8.31
CA VAL A 188 2.22 17.15 9.26
C VAL A 188 2.97 16.22 10.29
N ARG A 189 3.90 16.63 11.20
CA ARG A 189 4.67 15.70 12.10
C ARG A 189 4.97 16.11 13.57
N LEU A 190 4.99 15.14 14.52
CA LEU A 190 5.12 15.31 15.99
C LEU A 190 5.95 14.21 16.70
N ILE A 191 6.84 14.53 17.67
CA ILE A 191 7.76 13.55 18.32
C ILE A 191 7.47 13.36 19.84
N TYR A 192 7.50 12.11 20.30
CA TYR A 192 7.19 11.67 21.67
C TYR A 192 8.31 10.78 22.24
N THR A 193 8.47 10.79 23.56
CA THR A 193 9.36 9.88 24.33
C THR A 193 8.60 8.79 25.07
N ASP A 194 7.29 8.93 25.23
CA ASP A 194 6.46 8.03 26.04
C ASP A 194 5.31 7.43 25.22
N VAL A 195 5.16 6.11 25.29
CA VAL A 195 4.17 5.36 24.49
C VAL A 195 2.74 5.57 25.00
N VAL A 196 2.56 5.81 26.31
CA VAL A 196 1.24 6.05 26.90
C VAL A 196 0.72 7.41 26.45
N ILE A 197 1.58 8.42 26.43
CA ILE A 197 1.25 9.75 25.88
C ILE A 197 0.99 9.66 24.38
N PHE A 198 1.88 9.02 23.62
CA PHE A 198 1.75 8.84 22.18
C PHE A 198 0.43 8.15 21.79
N THR A 199 0.07 7.05 22.48
CA THR A 199 -1.19 6.33 22.21
C THR A 199 -2.43 7.09 22.67
N SER A 200 -2.35 7.78 23.81
CA SER A 200 -3.44 8.63 24.32
C SER A 200 -3.73 9.82 23.40
N ASP A 201 -2.70 10.44 22.83
CA ASP A 201 -2.84 11.54 21.88
C ASP A 201 -3.37 11.02 20.52
N GLN A 202 -2.92 9.84 20.06
CA GLN A 202 -3.52 9.18 18.90
C GLN A 202 -5.03 8.94 19.10
N GLU A 203 -5.43 8.46 20.28
CA GLU A 203 -6.83 8.22 20.63
C GLU A 203 -7.64 9.52 20.71
N ARG A 204 -7.06 10.59 21.26
CA ARG A 204 -7.66 11.92 21.27
C ARG A 204 -7.92 12.41 19.84
N LEU A 205 -6.91 12.38 18.97
CA LEU A 205 -7.01 12.86 17.58
C LEU A 205 -8.07 12.13 16.75
N ILE A 206 -8.33 10.85 17.03
CA ILE A 206 -9.41 10.10 16.37
C ILE A 206 -10.80 10.30 17.00
N SER A 207 -10.87 10.91 18.19
CA SER A 207 -12.10 11.17 18.96
C SER A 207 -12.70 12.58 18.73
N LEU A 208 -11.91 13.53 18.23
CA LEU A 208 -12.40 14.77 17.61
C LEU A 208 -13.33 14.40 16.42
N ASP A 209 -14.26 15.24 15.96
CA ASP A 209 -15.12 14.85 14.82
C ASP A 209 -15.28 15.94 13.73
N ARG A 210 -16.45 16.03 13.08
CA ARG A 210 -16.71 16.45 11.68
C ARG A 210 -16.30 17.87 11.25
N LYS A 211 -15.53 18.61 12.04
CA LYS A 211 -14.85 19.86 11.63
C LYS A 211 -13.40 19.98 12.11
N GLU A 212 -13.05 19.43 13.27
CA GLU A 212 -11.72 19.60 13.92
C GLU A 212 -10.80 18.38 13.79
N ARG A 213 -11.33 17.24 13.37
CA ARG A 213 -10.63 15.95 13.33
C ARG A 213 -9.52 15.90 12.28
N PHE A 214 -8.38 15.31 12.66
CA PHE A 214 -7.30 14.97 11.73
C PHE A 214 -7.76 13.94 10.71
N ASN A 215 -7.38 14.12 9.44
CA ASN A 215 -7.71 13.18 8.36
C ASN A 215 -6.69 12.03 8.18
N TYR A 216 -5.43 12.27 8.57
CA TYR A 216 -4.27 11.34 8.66
C TYR A 216 -3.85 11.23 10.14
N VAL A 217 -3.64 10.02 10.70
CA VAL A 217 -3.00 9.77 12.02
C VAL A 217 -2.25 8.45 11.92
N GLU A 218 -0.94 8.52 11.71
CA GLU A 218 -0.06 7.36 11.80
C GLU A 218 1.18 7.65 12.63
N GLY A 219 1.65 6.68 13.40
CA GLY A 219 2.91 6.79 14.11
C GLY A 219 4.00 5.88 13.58
N SER A 220 5.22 6.10 14.05
CA SER A 220 6.39 5.32 13.74
C SER A 220 7.35 5.31 14.92
N VAL A 221 8.18 4.29 15.00
CA VAL A 221 9.18 4.15 16.06
C VAL A 221 10.53 4.62 15.52
N LEU A 222 11.16 5.57 16.21
CA LEU A 222 12.46 6.12 15.88
C LEU A 222 13.53 5.53 16.82
N LEU A 223 14.55 4.89 16.23
CA LEU A 223 15.71 4.33 16.93
C LEU A 223 16.95 5.19 16.61
N GLY A 224 17.74 5.57 17.62
CA GLY A 224 18.84 6.53 17.47
C GLY A 224 19.91 6.15 16.44
N HIS A 225 20.18 4.86 16.25
CA HIS A 225 21.11 4.38 15.23
C HIS A 225 20.52 4.44 13.80
N ASN A 226 19.21 4.55 13.65
CA ASN A 226 18.52 4.58 12.35
C ASN A 226 18.28 5.99 11.82
N LEU A 227 18.60 7.05 12.55
CA LEU A 227 18.32 8.44 12.12
C LEU A 227 19.15 8.86 10.89
N LYS A 228 20.33 8.26 10.68
CA LYS A 228 21.22 8.56 9.54
C LYS A 228 20.84 7.83 8.23
N ASN A 229 20.17 6.68 8.33
CA ASN A 229 19.80 5.83 7.19
C ASN A 229 18.28 5.70 6.99
N ASN A 230 17.46 6.37 7.81
CA ASN A 230 16.03 6.49 7.60
C ASN A 230 15.79 7.59 6.56
N TRP A 231 15.20 7.23 5.42
CA TRP A 231 14.90 8.19 4.33
C TRP A 231 14.02 9.36 4.78
N ARG A 232 13.24 9.17 5.85
CA ARG A 232 12.41 10.22 6.46
C ARG A 232 13.21 11.35 7.13
N SER A 233 14.55 11.31 7.10
CA SER A 233 15.46 12.32 7.67
C SER A 233 15.40 13.70 6.98
N SER A 234 14.87 13.77 5.75
CA SER A 234 14.79 15.01 4.95
C SER A 234 13.92 16.13 5.54
N PHE A 235 13.18 15.85 6.62
CA PHE A 235 12.30 16.79 7.32
C PHE A 235 12.94 17.46 8.55
N PHE A 236 14.12 17.00 8.96
CA PHE A 236 14.75 17.44 10.20
C PHE A 236 15.92 18.37 9.87
N SER A 237 15.97 19.55 10.50
CA SER A 237 17.19 20.37 10.47
C SER A 237 18.32 19.64 11.20
N ARG A 238 19.57 20.02 10.94
CA ARG A 238 20.75 19.42 11.59
C ARG A 238 20.68 19.52 13.12
N GLU A 239 20.26 20.68 13.63
CA GLU A 239 20.07 20.93 15.07
C GLU A 239 19.00 20.01 15.68
N VAL A 240 17.90 19.79 14.96
CA VAL A 240 16.83 18.89 15.37
C VAL A 240 17.31 17.43 15.35
N LEU A 241 18.08 17.01 14.33
CA LEU A 241 18.67 15.67 14.28
C LEU A 241 19.61 15.40 15.46
N GLU A 242 20.45 16.38 15.81
CA GLU A 242 21.36 16.28 16.96
C GLU A 242 20.58 16.17 18.29
N ARG A 243 19.50 16.95 18.42
CA ARG A 243 18.60 16.88 19.58
C ARG A 243 17.88 15.53 19.68
N ILE A 244 17.33 15.02 18.58
CA ILE A 244 16.66 13.70 18.53
C ILE A 244 17.66 12.58 18.84
N THR A 245 18.89 12.66 18.30
CA THR A 245 19.93 11.67 18.56
C THR A 245 20.26 11.60 20.06
N ARG A 246 20.43 12.75 20.72
CA ARG A 246 20.67 12.84 22.17
C ARG A 246 19.52 12.25 22.97
N LEU A 247 18.28 12.62 22.64
CA LEU A 247 17.08 12.10 23.30
C LEU A 247 16.95 10.59 23.13
N SER A 248 17.28 10.04 21.96
CA SER A 248 17.26 8.59 21.77
C SER A 248 18.34 7.89 22.58
N SER A 249 19.53 8.48 22.74
CA SER A 249 20.55 7.93 23.66
C SER A 249 20.09 7.92 25.12
N GLN A 250 19.29 8.90 25.54
CA GLN A 250 18.79 9.01 26.91
C GLN A 250 17.57 8.12 27.20
N HIS A 251 16.62 8.06 26.26
CA HIS A 251 15.32 7.41 26.45
C HIS A 251 15.18 6.07 25.69
N GLY A 252 16.18 5.71 24.88
CA GLY A 252 16.16 4.55 24.01
C GLY A 252 15.28 4.77 22.78
N VAL A 253 14.06 4.27 22.84
CA VAL A 253 13.09 4.30 21.73
C VAL A 253 12.32 5.62 21.77
N LEU A 254 12.21 6.30 20.63
CA LEU A 254 11.36 7.48 20.44
C LEU A 254 10.18 7.14 19.53
N TYR A 255 9.10 7.91 19.59
CA TYR A 255 7.93 7.74 18.74
C TYR A 255 7.66 9.02 17.94
N CYS A 256 7.22 8.88 16.70
CA CYS A 256 6.91 10.00 15.80
C CYS A 256 5.53 9.81 15.20
N LEU A 257 4.65 10.79 15.36
CA LEU A 257 3.32 10.88 14.79
C LEU A 257 3.33 11.75 13.52
N GLU A 258 2.74 11.27 12.43
CA GLU A 258 2.47 11.98 11.16
C GLU A 258 0.93 12.16 11.04
N GLY A 259 0.42 13.35 10.68
CA GLY A 259 -1.04 13.62 10.70
C GLY A 259 -1.53 14.92 10.02
N ALA A 260 -2.79 14.98 9.56
CA ALA A 260 -3.20 15.84 8.44
C ALA A 260 -3.61 17.32 8.66
N LYS A 261 -2.91 18.22 7.97
CA LYS A 261 -3.31 19.59 7.56
C LYS A 261 -3.85 19.82 6.15
N TYR A 262 -5.14 19.68 5.83
CA TYR A 262 -5.65 20.11 4.52
C TYR A 262 -6.16 21.54 4.47
N TYR A 263 -5.83 22.22 3.37
CA TYR A 263 -6.43 23.49 3.00
C TYR A 263 -6.26 23.83 1.52
N ASP A 264 -7.14 24.72 1.06
CA ASP A 264 -7.01 25.46 -0.19
C ASP A 264 -6.42 26.85 0.11
N HIS A 265 -5.89 27.54 -0.90
CA HIS A 265 -5.13 28.80 -0.72
C HIS A 265 -5.85 29.89 0.11
N GLY A 266 -7.18 29.92 0.11
CA GLY A 266 -7.95 30.90 0.89
C GLY A 266 -8.06 30.61 2.39
N MET A 267 -7.62 29.44 2.87
CA MET A 267 -7.83 28.97 4.25
C MET A 267 -6.52 28.87 5.05
N ALA A 268 -5.40 29.39 4.53
CA ALA A 268 -4.09 29.23 5.15
C ALA A 268 -4.05 29.75 6.61
N SER A 269 -4.49 31.00 6.84
CA SER A 269 -4.49 31.60 8.19
C SER A 269 -5.43 30.89 9.17
N GLN A 270 -6.52 30.30 8.68
CA GLN A 270 -7.43 29.50 9.50
C GLN A 270 -6.76 28.17 9.89
N VAL A 271 -6.03 27.54 8.96
CA VAL A 271 -5.30 26.30 9.25
C VAL A 271 -4.15 26.50 10.22
N ASP A 272 -3.48 27.64 10.18
CA ASP A 272 -2.45 27.97 11.18
C ASP A 272 -3.07 28.02 12.60
N GLN A 273 -4.20 28.70 12.76
CA GLN A 273 -4.92 28.78 14.04
C GLN A 273 -5.44 27.43 14.51
N GLU A 274 -6.04 26.65 13.61
CA GLU A 274 -6.55 25.32 13.94
C GLU A 274 -5.42 24.33 14.27
N LEU A 275 -4.29 24.42 13.56
CA LEU A 275 -3.11 23.60 13.85
C LEU A 275 -2.51 23.99 15.20
N GLU A 276 -2.34 25.28 15.48
CA GLU A 276 -1.82 25.76 16.76
C GLU A 276 -2.69 25.30 17.93
N SER A 277 -4.02 25.45 17.80
CA SER A 277 -4.99 24.96 18.79
C SER A 277 -4.81 23.46 19.07
N ILE A 278 -4.76 22.63 18.03
CA ILE A 278 -4.61 21.18 18.22
C ILE A 278 -3.23 20.85 18.79
N LEU A 279 -2.16 21.51 18.35
CA LEU A 279 -0.82 21.28 18.88
C LEU A 279 -0.71 21.62 20.37
N GLN A 280 -1.44 22.63 20.86
CA GLN A 280 -1.48 22.97 22.30
C GLN A 280 -2.13 21.88 23.15
N GLU A 281 -3.00 21.05 22.56
CA GLU A 281 -3.64 19.93 23.25
C GLU A 281 -2.77 18.67 23.30
N LEU A 282 -1.76 18.58 22.45
CA LEU A 282 -0.88 17.42 22.33
C LEU A 282 0.34 17.55 23.25
N ARG A 283 0.85 16.41 23.69
CA ARG A 283 1.92 16.32 24.70
C ARG A 283 3.24 15.84 24.09
N PHE A 284 3.51 16.23 22.85
CA PHE A 284 4.79 15.99 22.20
C PHE A 284 5.90 16.81 22.88
N LEU A 285 7.16 16.47 22.62
CA LEU A 285 8.29 17.17 23.25
C LEU A 285 8.35 18.66 22.82
N PRO A 286 8.45 19.63 23.75
CA PRO A 286 8.48 21.05 23.41
C PRO A 286 9.58 21.40 22.39
N GLY A 287 9.20 22.13 21.33
CA GLY A 287 10.11 22.51 20.24
C GLY A 287 10.48 21.36 19.28
N LEU A 288 9.73 20.25 19.27
CA LEU A 288 9.87 19.15 18.30
C LEU A 288 8.58 18.91 17.48
N ALA A 289 7.78 19.96 17.27
CA ALA A 289 6.78 20.01 16.20
C ALA A 289 7.46 20.47 14.92
N LEU A 290 7.50 19.60 13.90
CA LEU A 290 8.17 19.89 12.63
C LEU A 290 7.12 20.03 11.54
N GLN A 291 7.08 21.22 10.96
CA GLN A 291 6.08 21.60 10.01
C GLN A 291 6.71 21.80 8.64
N ASN A 292 5.97 21.45 7.60
CA ASN A 292 6.38 21.68 6.23
C ASN A 292 5.13 21.90 5.39
N ASP A 293 5.09 23.00 4.67
CA ASP A 293 4.03 23.32 3.72
C ASP A 293 4.46 22.88 2.32
N VAL A 294 3.68 21.97 1.74
CA VAL A 294 3.94 21.42 0.41
C VAL A 294 2.64 21.29 -0.36
N ALA A 295 2.73 21.44 -1.68
CA ALA A 295 1.59 21.16 -2.55
C ALA A 295 1.10 19.71 -2.34
N TYR A 296 -0.22 19.53 -2.39
CA TYR A 296 -0.88 18.23 -2.18
C TYR A 296 -0.26 17.07 -2.99
N PRO A 297 0.09 17.22 -4.28
CA PRO A 297 0.70 16.12 -5.04
C PRO A 297 2.12 15.77 -4.55
N HIS A 298 2.87 16.75 -4.04
CA HIS A 298 4.21 16.50 -3.48
C HIS A 298 4.14 15.73 -2.16
N PHE A 299 3.14 16.02 -1.31
CA PHE A 299 2.83 15.24 -0.11
C PHE A 299 2.55 13.77 -0.47
N LEU A 300 1.69 13.52 -1.46
CA LEU A 300 1.32 12.15 -1.85
C LEU A 300 2.47 11.38 -2.48
N ASN A 301 3.32 12.03 -3.28
CA ASN A 301 4.43 11.39 -3.97
C ASN A 301 5.73 11.36 -3.14
N ARG A 302 5.65 11.55 -1.81
CA ARG A 302 6.83 11.73 -0.95
C ARG A 302 7.78 10.52 -0.94
N VAL A 303 7.26 9.29 -1.01
CA VAL A 303 8.09 8.08 -1.00
C VAL A 303 8.88 7.90 -2.31
N ARG A 304 8.39 8.40 -3.44
CA ARG A 304 9.12 8.35 -4.72
C ARG A 304 10.43 9.12 -4.66
N LYS A 305 10.48 10.25 -3.94
CA LYS A 305 11.72 11.02 -3.77
C LYS A 305 12.83 10.17 -3.17
N ASP A 306 12.48 9.30 -2.23
CA ASP A 306 13.48 8.52 -1.54
C ASP A 306 13.72 7.13 -2.15
N GLU A 307 12.78 6.56 -2.94
CA GLU A 307 13.12 5.50 -3.92
C GLU A 307 14.23 5.98 -4.85
N LEU A 308 14.07 7.18 -5.43
CA LEU A 308 15.03 7.74 -6.37
C LEU A 308 16.41 8.02 -5.73
N LYS A 309 16.47 8.18 -4.41
CA LYS A 309 17.73 8.27 -3.66
C LYS A 309 18.32 6.90 -3.35
N LEU A 310 17.50 5.93 -2.94
CA LEU A 310 17.96 4.61 -2.50
C LEU A 310 18.38 3.72 -3.67
N ARG A 311 17.73 3.84 -4.83
CA ARG A 311 18.00 2.98 -5.99
C ARG A 311 19.44 3.14 -6.53
N PRO A 312 19.98 4.35 -6.77
CA PRO A 312 21.38 4.53 -7.15
C PRO A 312 22.39 4.03 -6.10
N MET A 313 21.99 4.00 -4.82
CA MET A 313 22.82 3.49 -3.72
C MET A 313 22.78 1.95 -3.61
N GLY A 314 22.00 1.26 -4.46
CA GLY A 314 21.80 -0.18 -4.37
C GLY A 314 20.98 -0.62 -3.15
N LEU A 315 20.26 0.30 -2.50
CA LEU A 315 19.49 0.04 -1.26
C LEU A 315 18.00 -0.17 -1.49
N TRP A 316 17.52 -0.05 -2.74
CA TRP A 316 16.12 -0.27 -3.09
C TRP A 316 15.84 -1.70 -3.56
N ASP A 317 16.74 -2.30 -4.34
CA ASP A 317 16.56 -3.60 -4.96
C ASP A 317 17.14 -4.74 -4.10
N VAL A 318 16.82 -4.74 -2.81
CA VAL A 318 17.33 -5.67 -1.77
C VAL A 318 16.21 -6.56 -1.21
N PRO A 319 16.50 -7.62 -0.44
CA PRO A 319 15.46 -8.40 0.24
C PRO A 319 14.63 -7.55 1.22
N HIS A 320 13.30 -7.66 1.14
CA HIS A 320 12.34 -6.95 2.00
C HIS A 320 11.52 -7.92 2.86
N PRO A 321 12.05 -8.38 4.02
CA PRO A 321 11.33 -9.24 4.97
C PRO A 321 10.26 -8.49 5.77
N TRP A 322 9.34 -7.82 5.07
CA TRP A 322 8.29 -7.01 5.69
C TRP A 322 7.29 -7.86 6.47
N LEU A 323 6.84 -7.30 7.59
CA LEU A 323 5.80 -7.85 8.46
C LEU A 323 4.74 -6.78 8.69
N SER A 324 3.50 -7.05 8.28
CA SER A 324 2.34 -6.19 8.50
C SER A 324 1.31 -6.95 9.33
N ILE A 325 0.94 -6.41 10.50
CA ILE A 325 0.06 -7.08 11.47
C ILE A 325 -0.95 -6.10 12.07
N PHE A 326 -2.16 -6.57 12.36
CA PHE A 326 -3.13 -5.83 13.17
C PHE A 326 -3.02 -6.28 14.62
N ILE A 327 -2.76 -5.33 15.51
CA ILE A 327 -2.64 -5.57 16.96
C ILE A 327 -3.87 -4.96 17.64
N PRO A 328 -4.58 -5.71 18.51
CA PRO A 328 -5.67 -5.14 19.31
C PRO A 328 -5.17 -3.99 20.18
N ARG A 329 -5.94 -2.89 20.24
CA ARG A 329 -5.64 -1.71 21.08
C ARG A 329 -5.27 -2.12 22.52
N SER A 330 -6.00 -3.07 23.11
CA SER A 330 -5.78 -3.54 24.48
C SER A 330 -4.42 -4.19 24.73
N ARG A 331 -3.66 -4.57 23.68
CA ARG A 331 -2.37 -5.27 23.79
C ARG A 331 -1.20 -4.46 23.24
N ILE A 332 -1.42 -3.21 22.80
CA ILE A 332 -0.36 -2.43 22.14
C ILE A 332 0.80 -2.07 23.08
N ILE A 333 0.52 -1.88 24.38
CA ILE A 333 1.54 -1.58 25.39
C ILE A 333 2.44 -2.79 25.66
N GLU A 334 1.86 -3.98 25.74
CA GLU A 334 2.63 -5.22 25.87
C GLU A 334 3.46 -5.50 24.62
N PHE A 335 2.90 -5.23 23.43
CA PHE A 335 3.64 -5.33 22.17
C PHE A 335 4.82 -4.36 22.12
N ASP A 336 4.64 -3.12 22.57
CA ASP A 336 5.73 -2.13 22.67
C ASP A 336 6.87 -2.63 23.57
N GLN A 337 6.55 -3.14 24.75
CA GLN A 337 7.53 -3.67 25.69
C GLN A 337 8.31 -4.85 25.12
N GLY A 338 7.61 -5.81 24.53
CA GLY A 338 8.22 -7.03 23.98
C GLY A 338 8.96 -6.81 22.66
N VAL A 339 8.48 -5.93 21.79
CA VAL A 339 9.00 -5.80 20.42
C VAL A 339 9.86 -4.56 20.27
N PHE A 340 9.33 -3.36 20.51
CA PHE A 340 10.05 -2.12 20.23
C PHE A 340 11.16 -1.87 21.26
N LYS A 341 10.83 -1.95 22.55
CA LYS A 341 11.76 -1.66 23.65
C LYS A 341 12.74 -2.80 23.96
N HIS A 342 12.45 -4.02 23.50
CA HIS A 342 13.30 -5.19 23.73
C HIS A 342 13.94 -5.71 22.44
N ILE A 343 13.18 -6.35 21.53
CA ILE A 343 13.74 -6.97 20.32
C ILE A 343 14.42 -5.95 19.41
N LEU A 344 13.73 -4.87 19.03
CA LEU A 344 14.24 -3.88 18.08
C LEU A 344 15.27 -2.93 18.69
N LYS A 345 15.17 -2.61 19.97
CA LYS A 345 16.20 -1.81 20.66
C LYS A 345 17.57 -2.48 20.58
N ASN A 346 17.62 -3.81 20.69
CA ASN A 346 18.88 -4.58 20.71
C ASN A 346 19.39 -4.91 19.31
N LYS A 347 18.49 -5.24 18.36
CA LYS A 347 18.87 -5.72 17.02
C LYS A 347 18.81 -4.65 15.93
N GLY A 348 18.14 -3.54 16.19
CA GLY A 348 17.83 -2.52 15.20
C GLY A 348 16.80 -2.98 14.15
N SER A 349 16.58 -2.11 13.16
CA SER A 349 15.74 -2.40 11.98
C SER A 349 16.36 -1.72 10.76
N ILE A 350 16.50 -2.46 9.65
CA ILE A 350 16.95 -1.91 8.37
C ILE A 350 15.69 -1.48 7.60
N GLY A 351 15.18 -0.29 7.91
CA GLY A 351 13.94 0.25 7.34
C GLY A 351 12.96 0.79 8.38
N PRO A 352 11.91 1.50 7.95
CA PRO A 352 10.96 2.14 8.84
C PRO A 352 10.07 1.13 9.57
N VAL A 353 9.70 1.45 10.82
CA VAL A 353 8.69 0.73 11.60
C VAL A 353 7.47 1.64 11.75
N LEU A 354 6.34 1.23 11.18
CA LEU A 354 5.08 1.98 11.17
C LEU A 354 4.08 1.39 12.18
N ILE A 355 3.38 2.26 12.91
CA ILE A 355 2.41 1.90 13.95
C ILE A 355 1.31 2.96 14.05
N TYR A 356 0.06 2.55 13.82
CA TYR A 356 -1.06 3.47 13.87
C TYR A 356 -2.39 2.79 14.20
N PRO A 357 -3.30 3.47 14.93
CA PRO A 357 -4.60 2.91 15.24
C PRO A 357 -5.55 3.04 14.04
N MET A 358 -6.52 2.13 13.97
CA MET A 358 -7.63 2.21 13.02
C MET A 358 -8.95 1.99 13.75
N ASN A 359 -10.01 2.67 13.28
CA ASN A 359 -11.34 2.49 13.85
C ASN A 359 -12.07 1.32 13.17
N LYS A 360 -12.31 0.25 13.94
CA LYS A 360 -12.95 -0.99 13.47
C LYS A 360 -14.33 -0.75 12.83
N ILE A 361 -15.09 0.27 13.25
CA ILE A 361 -16.42 0.57 12.69
C ILE A 361 -16.34 0.96 11.20
N LYS A 362 -15.23 1.59 10.79
CA LYS A 362 -15.00 1.96 9.39
C LYS A 362 -14.74 0.72 8.50
N PHE A 363 -14.37 -0.41 9.07
CA PHE A 363 -14.32 -1.70 8.38
C PHE A 363 -15.71 -2.38 8.30
N TYR A 364 -16.59 -2.22 9.30
CA TYR A 364 -17.88 -2.94 9.33
C TYR A 364 -18.95 -2.41 8.36
N ARG A 365 -18.88 -1.14 7.93
CA ARG A 365 -19.74 -0.64 6.84
C ARG A 365 -19.56 -1.41 5.53
N PHE A 366 -18.47 -2.15 5.38
CA PHE A 366 -18.21 -3.05 4.26
C PHE A 366 -18.93 -4.41 4.39
N ASN A 367 -19.00 -5.01 5.59
CA ASN A 367 -19.63 -6.33 5.75
C ASN A 367 -21.13 -6.33 5.44
N HIS A 368 -21.84 -5.21 5.64
CA HIS A 368 -23.24 -5.14 5.24
C HIS A 368 -23.41 -5.02 3.71
N PHE A 369 -22.47 -4.36 3.03
CA PHE A 369 -22.45 -4.25 1.56
C PHE A 369 -22.02 -5.56 0.90
N LEU A 370 -21.00 -6.25 1.42
CA LEU A 370 -20.62 -7.61 0.99
C LEU A 370 -21.69 -8.64 1.34
N SER A 371 -22.37 -8.57 2.49
CA SER A 371 -23.46 -9.52 2.81
C SER A 371 -24.67 -9.39 1.87
N LYS A 372 -24.82 -8.25 1.17
CA LYS A 372 -25.81 -8.05 0.10
C LYS A 372 -25.26 -8.40 -1.29
N TRP A 373 -23.97 -8.21 -1.55
CA TRP A 373 -23.33 -8.54 -2.83
C TRP A 373 -22.95 -10.03 -2.96
N ILE A 374 -22.53 -10.69 -1.89
CA ILE A 374 -22.15 -12.12 -1.84
C ILE A 374 -23.39 -13.03 -1.91
N LYS A 375 -24.60 -12.53 -1.62
CA LYS A 375 -25.83 -13.35 -1.73
C LYS A 375 -26.17 -13.79 -3.16
N ASN A 376 -25.56 -13.18 -4.18
CA ASN A 376 -25.85 -13.48 -5.59
C ASN A 376 -24.75 -14.20 -6.36
N TRP A 377 -23.72 -14.72 -5.68
CA TRP A 377 -22.76 -15.62 -6.33
C TRP A 377 -22.59 -16.88 -5.49
N LEU A 378 -23.15 -17.99 -6.01
CA LEU A 378 -22.80 -19.33 -5.56
C LEU A 378 -21.28 -19.47 -5.64
N VAL A 379 -20.66 -19.80 -4.51
CA VAL A 379 -19.37 -20.47 -4.48
C VAL A 379 -19.69 -21.96 -4.48
N LEU A 380 -19.46 -22.61 -5.63
CA LEU A 380 -19.09 -24.02 -5.71
C LEU A 380 -17.63 -24.08 -6.10
#